data_AF-A0A9E5N990-F1
#
_entry.id   AF-A0A9E5N990-F1
#
_cell.length_a   1.000
_cell.length_b   1.000
_cell.length_c   1.000
_cell.angle_alpha   90.00
_cell.angle_beta   90.00
_cell.angle_gamma   90.00
#
_symmetry.space_group_name_H-M   'P 1'
#
loop_
_entity.id
_entity.type
_entity.pdbx_description
1 polymer ?
#
loop_
_entity_poly.entity_id
_entity_poly.type
_entity_poly.pdbx_seq_one_letter_code
_entity_poly.pdbx_strand_id
1 'polypeptide(L)'
;MSERMCCNCVYVLWPLLLKSYREEMGWEEVLPLCCHHAETPGQLREVHPDGCCRNFLAERVWSKHIETLPEPPSPDIKYIPLNHQRFAIVDAADYEWLSKYRWFAKGGRDGLFYAGRAERGRIILM
;
A
#
# COMPACT_ATOMS: atom_id res chain seq x y z
N MET A 1 11.16 3.34 -0.85
CA MET A 1 10.95 3.63 0.59
C MET A 1 10.45 5.05 0.66
N SER A 2 9.30 5.29 1.30
CA SER A 2 8.81 6.67 1.46
C SER A 2 9.75 7.43 2.41
N GLU A 3 10.21 8.60 1.99
CA GLU A 3 11.06 9.47 2.79
C GLU A 3 10.27 9.96 4.01
N ARG A 4 10.91 9.94 5.20
CA ARG A 4 10.24 10.23 6.49
C ARG A 4 9.95 11.73 6.61
N MET A 5 8.89 12.18 5.95
CA MET A 5 8.43 13.56 5.95
C MET A 5 6.93 13.61 6.26
N CYS A 6 6.47 14.67 6.92
CA CYS A 6 5.09 14.87 7.34
C CYS A 6 4.15 14.81 6.13
N CYS A 7 4.57 15.34 4.98
CA CYS A 7 3.84 15.25 3.72
C CYS A 7 3.49 13.81 3.28
N ASN A 8 4.28 12.81 3.72
CA ASN A 8 4.11 11.39 3.42
C ASN A 8 3.46 10.59 4.57
N CYS A 9 2.97 11.27 5.59
CA CYS A 9 2.33 10.67 6.75
C CYS A 9 0.83 10.41 6.49
N VAL A 10 0.30 9.27 6.96
CA VAL A 10 -1.15 8.96 6.86
C VAL A 10 -2.04 9.95 7.58
N TYR A 11 -1.49 10.70 8.54
CA TYR A 11 -2.24 11.66 9.35
C TYR A 11 -2.24 13.08 8.77
N VAL A 12 -1.56 13.30 7.65
CA VAL A 12 -1.56 14.60 6.98
C VAL A 12 -2.82 14.74 6.13
N LEU A 13 -3.46 15.90 6.26
CA LEU A 13 -4.60 16.36 5.47
C LEU A 13 -4.13 17.49 4.57
N TRP A 14 -4.21 17.27 3.26
CA TRP A 14 -3.92 18.28 2.26
C TRP A 14 -5.14 19.18 2.03
N PRO A 15 -5.04 20.50 2.18
CA PRO A 15 -6.18 21.39 2.01
C PRO A 15 -6.49 21.60 0.52
N LEU A 16 -7.16 20.64 -0.12
CA LEU A 16 -7.45 20.66 -1.56
C LEU A 16 -8.39 21.81 -1.97
N LEU A 17 -9.35 22.18 -1.11
CA LEU A 17 -10.37 23.19 -1.39
C LEU A 17 -9.94 24.63 -1.06
N LEU A 18 -8.86 24.81 -0.29
CA LEU A 18 -8.37 26.15 0.09
C LEU A 18 -7.45 26.77 -0.98
N LYS A 19 -6.92 25.97 -1.92
CA LYS A 19 -6.11 26.47 -3.04
C LYS A 19 -6.88 27.47 -3.91
N SER A 20 -8.11 27.15 -4.30
CA SER A 20 -8.90 27.99 -5.22
C SER A 20 -9.38 29.31 -4.61
N TYR A 21 -9.56 29.39 -3.29
CA TYR A 21 -10.00 30.62 -2.62
C TYR A 21 -8.86 31.62 -2.41
N ARG A 22 -7.61 31.15 -2.30
CA ARG A 22 -6.44 31.99 -1.99
C ARG A 22 -5.61 32.39 -3.22
N GLU A 23 -5.84 31.79 -4.38
CA GLU A 23 -5.28 32.26 -5.66
C GLU A 23 -5.60 33.75 -5.93
N GLU A 24 -6.70 34.27 -5.39
CA GLU A 24 -7.08 35.69 -5.47
C GLU A 24 -6.37 36.61 -4.44
N MET A 25 -5.75 36.07 -3.39
CA MET A 25 -5.25 36.83 -2.22
C MET A 25 -3.72 36.84 -2.06
N GLY A 26 -2.97 36.23 -2.99
CA GLY A 26 -1.50 36.19 -2.97
C GLY A 26 -0.91 34.90 -2.39
N TRP A 27 0.39 34.72 -2.62
CA TRP A 27 1.20 33.50 -2.44
C TRP A 27 1.38 33.02 -0.99
N GLU A 28 0.33 32.95 -0.18
CA GLU A 28 0.42 32.24 1.10
C GLU A 28 0.52 30.74 0.85
N GLU A 29 1.66 30.14 1.20
CA GLU A 29 1.86 28.70 1.15
C GLU A 29 0.81 28.00 2.02
N VAL A 30 -0.04 27.20 1.38
CA VAL A 30 -1.04 26.39 2.09
C VAL A 30 -0.33 25.20 2.72
N LEU A 31 -0.07 25.29 4.02
CA LEU A 31 0.56 24.21 4.77
C LEU A 31 -0.43 23.05 5.02
N PRO A 32 0.04 21.79 4.94
CA PRO A 32 -0.76 20.64 5.32
C PRO A 32 -1.09 20.65 6.81
N LEU A 33 -2.22 20.05 7.17
CA LEU A 33 -2.67 19.90 8.56
C LEU A 33 -2.38 18.48 9.05
N CYS A 34 -1.91 18.34 10.28
CA CYS A 34 -1.74 17.05 10.96
C CYS A 34 -2.67 16.97 12.17
N CYS A 35 -3.43 15.88 12.28
CA CYS A 35 -4.31 15.62 13.42
C CYS A 35 -3.66 14.79 14.54
N HIS A 36 -2.46 14.26 14.28
CA HIS A 36 -1.77 13.30 15.16
C HIS A 36 -0.32 13.70 15.46
N HIS A 37 -0.02 15.00 15.46
CA HIS A 37 1.32 15.50 15.73
C HIS A 37 1.73 15.20 17.18
N ALA A 38 2.99 14.78 17.38
CA ALA A 38 3.48 14.34 18.69
C ALA A 38 3.42 15.45 19.77
N GLU A 39 3.64 16.70 19.38
CA GLU A 39 3.62 17.86 20.28
C GLU A 39 2.21 18.36 20.61
N THR A 40 1.23 18.04 19.76
CA THR A 40 -0.16 18.53 19.91
C THR A 40 -1.17 17.39 19.66
N PRO A 41 -1.18 16.32 20.49
CA PRO A 41 -2.05 15.17 20.28
C PRO A 41 -3.54 15.57 20.31
N GLY A 42 -4.30 15.15 19.30
CA GLY A 42 -5.75 15.41 19.22
C GLY A 42 -6.12 16.81 18.73
N GLN A 43 -5.15 17.66 18.41
CA GLN A 43 -5.37 18.97 17.82
C GLN A 43 -4.95 18.97 16.34
N LEU A 44 -5.72 19.68 15.51
CA LEU A 44 -5.31 20.00 14.15
C LEU A 44 -4.23 21.09 14.20
N ARG A 45 -3.10 20.82 13.56
CA ARG A 45 -1.97 21.74 13.50
C ARG A 45 -1.40 21.81 12.08
N GLU A 46 -1.05 22.99 11.62
CA GLU A 46 -0.24 23.15 10.43
C GLU A 46 1.16 22.56 10.64
N VAL A 47 1.64 21.83 9.63
CA VAL A 47 2.96 21.21 9.65
C VAL A 47 3.72 21.56 8.38
N HIS A 48 5.02 21.75 8.49
CA HIS A 48 5.86 21.92 7.32
C HIS A 48 5.91 20.59 6.52
N PRO A 49 5.72 20.60 5.19
CA PRO A 49 5.77 19.39 4.37
C PRO A 49 7.05 18.56 4.58
N ASP A 50 8.19 19.25 4.61
CA ASP A 50 9.52 18.63 4.76
C ASP A 50 9.89 18.31 6.22
N GLY A 51 9.05 18.70 7.18
CA GLY A 51 9.25 18.37 8.59
C GLY A 51 8.98 16.88 8.85
N CYS A 52 9.34 16.37 10.03
CA CYS A 52 8.99 15.03 10.43
C CYS A 52 8.78 14.96 11.94
N CYS A 53 7.62 14.45 12.38
CA CYS A 53 7.30 14.33 13.79
C CYS A 53 7.53 12.91 14.31
N ARG A 54 7.63 12.76 15.65
CA ARG A 54 7.82 11.46 16.30
C ARG A 54 6.68 10.46 16.04
N ASN A 55 5.47 10.96 15.78
CA ASN A 55 4.29 10.16 15.44
C ASN A 55 4.16 9.89 13.93
N PHE A 56 5.19 10.18 13.13
CA PHE A 56 5.18 9.89 11.71
C PHE A 56 4.87 8.41 11.47
N LEU A 57 3.83 8.18 10.67
CA LEU A 57 3.44 6.87 10.20
C LEU A 57 3.35 6.95 8.67
N ALA A 58 4.34 6.34 8.01
CA ALA A 58 4.37 6.25 6.56
C ALA A 58 3.08 5.58 6.07
N GLU A 59 2.48 6.14 5.03
CA GLU A 59 1.40 5.45 4.35
C GLU A 59 1.87 4.06 3.93
N ARG A 60 1.13 3.05 4.37
CA ARG A 60 1.28 1.72 3.82
C ARG A 60 0.84 1.85 2.37
N VAL A 61 1.81 1.92 1.45
CA VAL A 61 1.52 1.72 0.04
C VAL A 61 0.95 0.30 -0.05
N TRP A 62 -0.38 0.22 -0.06
CA TRP A 62 -1.08 -1.01 -0.34
C TRP A 62 -0.49 -1.51 -1.65
N SER A 63 0.12 -2.68 -1.60
CA SER A 63 0.77 -3.24 -2.76
C SER A 63 -0.31 -3.38 -3.82
N LYS A 64 -0.22 -2.57 -4.88
CA LYS A 64 -1.21 -2.56 -5.96
C LYS A 64 -1.46 -4.01 -6.35
N HIS A 65 -2.74 -4.39 -6.35
CA HIS A 65 -3.14 -5.68 -6.90
C HIS A 65 -2.64 -5.72 -8.36
N ILE A 66 -2.22 -6.89 -8.85
CA ILE A 66 -2.00 -7.02 -10.29
C ILE A 66 -3.36 -6.74 -10.95
N GLU A 67 -3.45 -5.66 -11.72
CA GLU A 67 -4.63 -5.35 -12.54
C GLU A 67 -4.64 -6.21 -13.81
N THR A 68 -3.47 -6.52 -14.36
CA THR A 68 -3.32 -7.31 -15.59
C THR A 68 -2.27 -8.41 -15.39
N LEU A 69 -2.72 -9.67 -15.35
CA LEU A 69 -1.82 -10.81 -15.40
C LEU A 69 -1.29 -10.98 -16.83
N PRO A 70 0.00 -11.31 -17.01
CA PRO A 70 0.52 -11.67 -18.32
C PRO A 70 -0.21 -12.91 -18.85
N GLU A 71 -0.29 -13.05 -20.18
CA GLU A 71 -0.83 -14.27 -20.78
C GLU A 71 0.08 -15.46 -20.45
N PRO A 72 -0.49 -16.61 -20.02
CA PRO A 72 0.30 -17.79 -19.77
C PRO A 72 0.90 -18.34 -21.07
N PRO A 73 2.13 -18.87 -21.04
CA PRO A 73 2.85 -19.34 -22.23
C PRO A 73 2.25 -20.63 -22.83
N SER A 74 1.43 -21.34 -22.06
CA SER A 74 0.75 -22.58 -22.47
C SER A 74 -0.68 -22.59 -21.91
N PRO A 75 -1.67 -23.16 -22.63
CA PRO A 75 -3.01 -23.39 -22.09
C PRO A 75 -3.04 -24.27 -20.85
N ASP A 76 -2.02 -25.11 -20.66
CA ASP A 76 -1.89 -26.02 -19.50
C ASP A 76 -1.48 -25.28 -18.21
N ILE A 77 -1.14 -24.00 -18.32
CA ILE A 77 -0.67 -23.18 -17.21
C ILE A 77 -1.69 -22.06 -16.94
N LYS A 78 -1.98 -21.83 -15.67
CA LYS A 78 -2.78 -20.71 -15.19
C LYS A 78 -2.03 -19.92 -14.13
N TYR A 79 -2.43 -18.67 -13.96
CA TYR A 79 -1.84 -17.77 -12.96
C TYR A 79 -2.87 -17.41 -11.89
N ILE A 80 -2.45 -17.51 -10.63
CA ILE A 80 -3.21 -16.99 -9.49
C ILE A 80 -2.53 -15.70 -9.02
N PRO A 81 -3.23 -14.55 -9.02
CA PRO A 81 -2.65 -13.28 -8.61
C PRO A 81 -2.38 -13.28 -7.10
N LEU A 82 -1.23 -12.71 -6.72
CA LEU A 82 -0.79 -12.49 -5.34
C LEU A 82 -0.64 -10.99 -5.07
N ASN A 83 -0.40 -10.62 -3.82
CA ASN A 83 0.04 -9.25 -3.48
C ASN A 83 1.49 -9.00 -3.97
N HIS A 84 1.94 -7.74 -3.88
CA HIS A 84 3.28 -7.31 -4.31
C HIS A 84 3.58 -7.53 -5.81
N GLN A 85 2.56 -7.45 -6.67
CA GLN A 85 2.71 -7.64 -8.12
C GLN A 85 3.32 -9.00 -8.50
N ARG A 86 2.98 -10.05 -7.76
CA ARG A 86 3.42 -11.43 -8.00
C ARG A 86 2.24 -12.32 -8.38
N PHE A 87 2.54 -13.46 -9.00
CA PHE A 87 1.56 -14.50 -9.32
C PHE A 87 2.16 -15.88 -9.06
N ALA A 88 1.30 -16.84 -8.71
CA ALA A 88 1.66 -18.25 -8.64
C ALA A 88 1.37 -18.91 -9.99
N ILE A 89 2.28 -19.76 -10.44
CA ILE A 89 2.12 -20.58 -11.65
C ILE A 89 1.54 -21.92 -11.21
N VAL A 90 0.39 -22.29 -11.77
CA VAL A 90 -0.30 -23.54 -11.44
C VAL A 90 -0.73 -24.26 -12.71
N ASP A 91 -0.85 -25.58 -12.62
CA ASP A 91 -1.42 -26.37 -13.70
C ASP A 91 -2.90 -26.05 -13.88
N ALA A 92 -3.37 -26.05 -15.13
CA ALA A 92 -4.75 -25.75 -15.48
C ALA A 92 -5.75 -26.72 -14.84
N ALA A 93 -5.33 -27.97 -14.59
CA ALA A 93 -6.14 -28.99 -13.92
C ALA A 93 -6.44 -28.62 -12.45
N ASP A 94 -5.50 -27.97 -11.76
CA ASP A 94 -5.64 -27.63 -10.34
C ASP A 94 -6.20 -26.21 -10.12
N TYR A 95 -6.21 -25.38 -11.16
CA TYR A 95 -6.58 -23.97 -11.09
C TYR A 95 -7.98 -23.76 -10.48
N GLU A 96 -8.99 -24.52 -10.92
CA GLU A 96 -10.36 -24.37 -10.40
C GLU A 96 -10.47 -24.69 -8.91
N TRP A 97 -9.67 -25.63 -8.40
CA TRP A 97 -9.66 -25.97 -6.99
C TRP A 97 -8.88 -24.92 -6.17
N LEU A 98 -7.72 -24.49 -6.66
CA LEU A 98 -6.83 -23.55 -5.97
C LEU A 98 -7.39 -22.11 -5.95
N SER A 99 -8.03 -21.66 -7.02
CA SER A 99 -8.58 -20.30 -7.16
C SER A 99 -9.68 -19.95 -6.15
N LYS A 100 -10.25 -20.95 -5.45
CA LYS A 100 -11.26 -20.74 -4.40
C LYS A 100 -10.70 -20.11 -3.13
N TYR A 101 -9.38 -20.17 -2.95
CA TYR A 101 -8.72 -19.65 -1.76
C TYR A 101 -8.15 -18.26 -1.98
N ARG A 102 -8.04 -17.49 -0.88
CA ARG A 102 -7.32 -16.23 -0.88
C ARG A 102 -5.82 -16.49 -0.74
N TRP A 103 -5.08 -16.24 -1.82
CA TRP A 103 -3.63 -16.36 -1.87
C TRP A 103 -2.91 -15.03 -1.60
N PHE A 104 -1.69 -15.10 -1.08
CA PHE A 104 -0.79 -13.97 -0.87
C PHE A 104 0.66 -14.42 -1.01
N ALA A 105 1.56 -13.52 -1.39
CA ALA A 105 2.99 -13.77 -1.42
C ALA A 105 3.57 -13.59 -0.01
N LYS A 106 4.35 -14.57 0.45
CA LYS A 106 5.07 -14.52 1.73
C LYS A 106 6.57 -14.49 1.48
N GLY A 107 7.24 -13.45 1.98
CA GLY A 107 8.70 -13.33 1.91
C GLY A 107 9.40 -14.39 2.77
N GLY A 108 10.40 -15.04 2.18
CA GLY A 108 11.36 -15.94 2.81
C GLY A 108 12.67 -15.23 3.18
N ARG A 109 13.65 -16.02 3.66
CA ARG A 109 14.89 -15.47 4.27
C ARG A 109 15.89 -14.89 3.26
N ASP A 110 15.73 -15.17 1.96
CA ASP A 110 16.68 -14.81 0.90
C ASP A 110 16.03 -14.00 -0.24
N GLY A 111 14.98 -13.23 0.07
CA GLY A 111 14.22 -12.49 -0.96
C GLY A 111 13.36 -13.38 -1.87
N LEU A 112 13.35 -14.69 -1.63
CA LEU A 112 12.41 -15.64 -2.22
C LEU A 112 10.99 -15.37 -1.69
N PHE A 113 9.98 -15.59 -2.52
CA PHE A 113 8.59 -15.46 -2.14
C PHE A 113 7.88 -16.79 -2.40
N TYR A 114 7.06 -17.20 -1.43
CA TYR A 114 6.20 -18.38 -1.53
C TYR A 114 4.75 -17.96 -1.72
N ALA A 115 3.98 -18.80 -2.41
CA ALA A 115 2.54 -18.63 -2.46
C ALA A 115 1.94 -19.15 -1.15
N GLY A 116 1.29 -18.28 -0.39
CA GLY A 116 0.67 -18.59 0.87
C GLY A 116 -0.84 -18.52 0.80
N ARG A 117 -1.53 -19.47 1.45
CA ARG A 117 -2.95 -19.36 1.78
C ARG A 117 -3.17 -19.52 3.28
N ALA A 118 -4.15 -18.81 3.82
CA ALA A 118 -4.56 -18.94 5.20
C ALA A 118 -5.74 -19.92 5.30
N GLU A 119 -5.57 -20.97 6.09
CA GLU A 119 -6.61 -21.97 6.35
C GLU A 119 -6.66 -22.27 7.85
N ARG A 120 -7.83 -22.04 8.47
CA ARG A 120 -8.09 -22.31 9.89
C ARG A 120 -6.99 -21.76 10.83
N GLY A 121 -6.55 -20.52 10.58
CA GLY A 121 -5.52 -19.85 11.38
C GLY A 121 -4.09 -20.31 11.12
N ARG A 122 -3.86 -21.24 10.19
CA ARG A 122 -2.53 -21.68 9.74
C ARG A 122 -2.23 -21.13 8.36
N ILE A 123 -0.95 -20.89 8.09
CA ILE A 123 -0.48 -20.50 6.76
C ILE A 123 0.11 -21.73 6.09
N ILE A 124 -0.46 -22.10 4.95
CA ILE A 124 0.04 -23.15 4.06
C ILE A 124 0.84 -22.47 2.96
N LEU A 125 2.06 -22.93 2.73
CA LEU A 125 2.97 -22.42 1.71
C LEU A 125 3.12 -23.43 0.59
N MET A 126 3.14 -22.93 -0.64
CA MET A 126 3.53 -23.61 -1.87
C MET A 126 4.75 -22.89 -2.46
#